data_AF-A0A2T0K0Q3-F1
#
_entry.id   AF-A0A2T0K0Q3-F1
#
_cell.length_a   1.000
_cell.length_b   1.000
_cell.length_c   1.000
_cell.angle_alpha   90.00
_cell.angle_beta   90.00
_cell.angle_gamma   90.00
#
_symmetry.space_group_name_H-M   'P 1'
#
loop_
_entity.id
_entity.type
_entity.pdbx_description
1 polymer ?
#
loop_
_entity_poly.entity_id
_entity_poly.type
_entity_poly.pdbx_seq_one_letter_code
_entity_poly.pdbx_strand_id
1 'polypeptide(L)'
;MTGAQVLPEARACAEGWGASWGRAPVASDILLAERRGTATLLITRKGDTGDLVACTVLDPATGTTGAELLNPAADTPAPESVSIQSMGSTSGDDDVWHSDVIGRAGPSVTGVDVVLPDGGRTIQASTSAGWWAAWWPGHQAGQADAVRIIVHTATGSRTYRTGDL
;
A
#
# COMPACT_ATOMS: atom_id res chain seq x y z
N MET A 1 2.43 -9.39 -9.38
CA MET A 1 3.88 -9.49 -9.09
C MET A 1 4.11 -10.61 -8.09
N THR A 2 5.25 -11.29 -8.11
CA THR A 2 5.59 -12.33 -7.11
C THR A 2 6.49 -11.77 -6.01
N GLY A 3 6.46 -12.36 -4.81
CA GLY A 3 7.35 -11.94 -3.71
C GLY A 3 8.83 -12.08 -4.07
N ALA A 4 9.22 -13.04 -4.89
CA ALA A 4 10.61 -13.19 -5.34
C ALA A 4 11.12 -11.99 -6.17
N GLN A 5 10.23 -11.34 -6.92
CA GLN A 5 10.58 -10.21 -7.80
C GLN A 5 10.81 -8.89 -7.05
N VAL A 6 10.38 -8.80 -5.79
CA VAL A 6 10.50 -7.59 -4.96
C VAL A 6 11.31 -7.80 -3.69
N LEU A 7 12.03 -8.93 -3.63
CA LEU A 7 12.87 -9.27 -2.50
C LEU A 7 14.01 -8.26 -2.25
N PRO A 8 14.65 -7.67 -3.29
CA PRO A 8 15.62 -6.59 -3.07
C PRO A 8 15.02 -5.39 -2.32
N GLU A 9 13.82 -4.96 -2.70
CA GLU A 9 13.13 -3.82 -2.08
C GLU A 9 12.69 -4.15 -0.65
N ALA A 10 12.21 -5.37 -0.39
CA ALA A 10 11.90 -5.83 0.96
C ALA A 10 13.16 -5.81 1.86
N ARG A 11 14.31 -6.22 1.33
CA ARG A 11 15.60 -6.17 2.06
C ARG A 11 16.05 -4.74 2.32
N ALA A 12 15.95 -3.85 1.33
CA ALA A 12 16.25 -2.43 1.52
C ALA A 12 15.35 -1.79 2.61
N CYS A 13 14.08 -2.21 2.68
CA CYS A 13 13.22 -1.80 3.79
C CYS A 13 13.72 -2.33 5.13
N ALA A 14 14.03 -3.63 5.22
CA ALA A 14 14.55 -4.23 6.45
C ALA A 14 15.85 -3.58 6.94
N GLU A 15 16.75 -3.24 6.03
CA GLU A 15 18.01 -2.56 6.33
C GLU A 15 17.80 -1.19 6.97
N GLY A 16 16.80 -0.42 6.53
CA GLY A 16 16.43 0.87 7.13
C GLY A 16 16.03 0.79 8.60
N TRP A 17 15.56 -0.38 9.07
CA TRP A 17 15.21 -0.65 10.46
C TRP A 17 16.36 -1.30 11.26
N GLY A 18 17.43 -1.71 10.59
CA GLY A 18 18.60 -2.36 11.19
C GLY A 18 18.23 -3.57 12.05
N ALA A 19 18.87 -3.69 13.22
CA ALA A 19 18.69 -4.83 14.12
C ALA A 19 17.24 -5.02 14.63
N SER A 20 16.42 -3.97 14.60
CA SER A 20 15.03 -4.02 15.08
C SER A 20 14.08 -4.83 14.17
N TRP A 21 14.54 -5.19 12.97
CA TRP A 21 13.78 -6.00 12.02
C TRP A 21 13.78 -7.49 12.37
N GLY A 22 14.81 -8.00 13.05
CA GLY A 22 14.90 -9.40 13.53
C GLY A 22 15.52 -10.40 12.55
N ARG A 23 15.01 -10.52 11.32
CA ARG A 23 15.60 -11.41 10.27
C ARG A 23 15.39 -10.90 8.85
N ALA A 24 16.27 -11.30 7.92
CA ALA A 24 16.10 -10.93 6.51
C ALA A 24 14.73 -11.41 5.97
N PRO A 25 14.02 -10.55 5.21
CA PRO A 25 12.78 -10.95 4.53
C PRO A 25 13.03 -12.08 3.53
N VAL A 26 12.02 -12.94 3.38
CA VAL A 26 11.91 -13.96 2.34
C VAL A 26 10.67 -13.72 1.48
N ALA A 27 10.57 -14.41 0.34
CA ALA A 27 9.48 -14.21 -0.61
C ALA A 27 8.07 -14.37 0.00
N SER A 28 7.92 -15.27 0.98
CA SER A 28 6.64 -15.51 1.67
C SER A 28 6.26 -14.43 2.70
N ASP A 29 7.19 -13.55 3.06
CA ASP A 29 6.90 -12.42 3.97
C ASP A 29 6.17 -11.28 3.24
N ILE A 30 6.31 -11.21 1.91
CA ILE A 30 5.72 -10.16 1.08
C ILE A 30 4.24 -10.51 0.82
N LEU A 31 3.36 -9.69 1.36
CA LEU A 31 1.90 -9.85 1.25
C LEU A 31 1.36 -9.19 0.00
N LEU A 32 1.92 -8.03 -0.34
CA LEU A 32 1.49 -7.20 -1.45
C LEU A 32 2.70 -6.42 -1.98
N ALA A 33 2.76 -6.25 -3.29
CA ALA A 33 3.70 -5.34 -3.92
C ALA A 33 3.05 -4.66 -5.13
N GLU A 34 3.16 -3.34 -5.16
CA GLU A 34 2.59 -2.44 -6.16
C GLU A 34 3.72 -1.63 -6.79
N ARG A 35 4.00 -1.89 -8.08
CA ARG A 35 5.15 -1.28 -8.79
C ARG A 35 4.67 -0.49 -9.98
N ARG A 36 5.20 0.73 -10.14
CA ARG A 36 5.01 1.57 -11.33
C ARG A 36 6.33 2.23 -11.71
N GLY A 37 6.84 1.87 -12.88
CA GLY A 37 8.21 2.21 -13.23
C GLY A 37 9.19 1.55 -12.25
N THR A 38 10.12 2.35 -11.73
CA THR A 38 11.12 1.92 -10.73
C THR A 38 10.59 1.91 -9.30
N ALA A 39 9.50 2.63 -9.05
CA ALA A 39 8.97 2.81 -7.71
C ALA A 39 8.08 1.64 -7.29
N THR A 40 8.25 1.19 -6.05
CA THR A 40 7.55 0.04 -5.46
C THR A 40 7.03 0.41 -4.07
N LEU A 41 5.72 0.21 -3.86
CA LEU A 41 5.11 0.13 -2.53
C LEU A 41 4.92 -1.36 -2.20
N LEU A 42 5.35 -1.80 -1.03
CA LEU A 42 5.22 -3.19 -0.59
C LEU A 42 4.72 -3.30 0.84
N ILE A 43 3.94 -4.35 1.12
CA ILE A 43 3.55 -4.74 2.47
C ILE A 43 4.27 -6.04 2.80
N THR A 44 5.09 -6.03 3.84
CA THR A 44 5.89 -7.18 4.27
C THR A 44 5.71 -7.46 5.75
N ARG A 45 5.82 -8.73 6.13
CA ARG A 45 6.00 -9.12 7.53
C ARG A 45 7.38 -8.67 8.01
N LYS A 46 7.42 -8.11 9.21
CA LYS A 46 8.64 -7.72 9.92
C LYS A 46 9.06 -8.83 10.87
N GLY A 47 10.23 -9.41 10.60
CA GLY A 47 10.82 -10.48 11.41
C GLY A 47 9.85 -11.61 11.71
N ASP A 48 9.88 -12.07 12.97
CA ASP A 48 9.01 -13.12 13.50
C ASP A 48 7.93 -12.59 14.46
N THR A 49 7.83 -11.26 14.62
CA THR A 49 6.87 -10.63 15.55
C THR A 49 5.44 -10.68 15.03
N GLY A 50 5.27 -10.89 13.73
CA GLY A 50 3.97 -10.81 13.06
C GLY A 50 3.55 -9.38 12.70
N ASP A 51 4.38 -8.38 13.03
CA ASP A 51 4.15 -7.00 12.62
C ASP A 51 4.19 -6.88 11.09
N LEU A 52 3.44 -5.90 10.58
CA LEU A 52 3.40 -5.58 9.17
C LEU A 52 4.00 -4.20 8.95
N VAL A 53 4.79 -4.06 7.89
CA VAL A 53 5.37 -2.79 7.48
C VAL A 53 4.98 -2.53 6.03
N ALA A 54 4.46 -1.33 5.76
CA ALA A 54 4.41 -0.80 4.41
C ALA A 54 5.68 -0.01 4.14
N CYS A 55 6.33 -0.29 3.02
CA CYS A 55 7.55 0.39 2.60
C CYS A 55 7.39 0.94 1.19
N THR A 56 7.83 2.17 0.98
CA THR A 56 7.88 2.83 -0.32
C THR A 56 9.33 3.00 -0.73
N VAL A 57 9.69 2.44 -1.89
CA VAL A 57 11.00 2.56 -2.54
C VAL A 57 10.76 3.26 -3.86
N LEU A 58 11.08 4.56 -3.97
CA LEU A 58 10.86 5.31 -5.22
C LEU A 58 11.98 5.06 -6.25
N ASP A 59 13.22 4.97 -5.76
CA ASP A 59 14.39 4.61 -6.54
C ASP A 59 15.17 3.51 -5.79
N PRO A 60 15.31 2.30 -6.36
CA PRO A 60 16.09 1.24 -5.72
C PRO A 60 17.56 1.59 -5.50
N ALA A 61 18.11 2.60 -6.19
CA ALA A 61 19.46 3.08 -5.97
C ALA A 61 19.61 3.94 -4.70
N THR A 62 18.53 4.60 -4.26
CA THR A 62 18.54 5.43 -3.04
C THR A 62 17.93 4.73 -1.84
N GLY A 63 17.17 3.64 -2.06
CA GLY A 63 16.61 2.79 -1.01
C GLY A 63 15.20 3.21 -0.59
N THR A 64 14.85 2.93 0.67
CA THR A 64 13.50 3.15 1.20
C THR A 64 13.26 4.63 1.49
N THR A 65 12.25 5.21 0.84
CA THR A 65 11.86 6.63 0.98
C THR A 65 10.83 6.83 2.10
N GLY A 66 10.05 5.80 2.42
CA GLY A 66 9.07 5.85 3.50
C GLY A 66 8.78 4.46 4.06
N ALA A 67 8.53 4.39 5.36
CA ALA A 67 8.09 3.16 6.01
C ALA A 67 7.12 3.46 7.16
N GLU A 68 6.09 2.66 7.28
CA GLU A 68 5.12 2.75 8.38
C GLU A 68 4.73 1.37 8.91
N LEU A 69 4.43 1.31 10.20
CA LEU A 69 3.88 0.11 10.84
C LEU A 69 2.38 0.05 10.56
N LEU A 70 1.93 -1.08 10.02
CA LEU A 70 0.51 -1.38 9.85
C LEU A 70 0.02 -2.20 11.04
N ASN A 71 -1.26 -2.07 11.38
CA ASN A 71 -1.89 -2.92 12.39
C ASN A 71 -2.06 -4.36 11.84
N PRO A 72 -1.31 -5.36 12.34
CA PRO A 72 -1.47 -6.74 11.88
C PRO A 72 -2.80 -7.36 12.30
N ALA A 73 -3.43 -6.82 13.34
CA ALA A 73 -4.74 -7.23 13.84
C ALA A 73 -5.90 -6.42 13.22
N ALA A 74 -5.66 -5.71 12.11
CA ALA A 74 -6.72 -5.02 11.39
C ALA A 74 -7.80 -6.01 10.94
N ASP A 75 -9.04 -5.75 11.35
CA ASP A 75 -10.17 -6.60 11.01
C ASP A 75 -10.32 -6.76 9.50
N THR A 76 -10.78 -7.94 9.09
CA THR A 76 -11.14 -8.17 7.69
C THR A 76 -12.49 -7.51 7.44
N PRO A 77 -12.62 -6.62 6.44
CA PRO A 77 -13.89 -5.97 6.13
C PRO A 77 -14.96 -6.98 5.72
N ALA A 78 -16.22 -6.52 5.67
CA ALA A 78 -17.32 -7.30 5.12
C ALA A 78 -17.00 -7.75 3.68
N PRO A 79 -17.59 -8.85 3.18
CA PRO A 79 -17.18 -9.48 1.93
C PRO A 79 -17.03 -8.54 0.73
N GLU A 80 -17.95 -7.59 0.57
CA GLU A 80 -18.00 -6.65 -0.55
C GLU A 80 -17.44 -5.25 -0.21
N SER A 81 -16.70 -5.10 0.89
CA SER A 81 -16.19 -3.81 1.35
C SER A 81 -14.68 -3.79 1.52
N VAL A 82 -14.16 -2.59 1.70
CA VAL A 82 -12.76 -2.34 2.06
C VAL A 82 -12.72 -1.51 3.34
N SER A 83 -11.56 -1.40 3.96
CA SER A 83 -11.26 -0.39 4.98
C SER A 83 -9.92 0.27 4.66
N ILE A 84 -9.73 1.50 5.14
CA ILE A 84 -8.45 2.22 5.06
C ILE A 84 -7.66 1.97 6.33
N GLN A 85 -6.38 1.60 6.19
CA GLN A 85 -5.45 1.40 7.30
C GLN A 85 -4.47 2.56 7.42
N SER A 86 -4.01 3.06 6.27
CA SER A 86 -3.22 4.27 6.19
C SER A 86 -3.50 5.00 4.90
N MET A 87 -3.35 6.32 4.95
CA MET A 87 -3.44 7.21 3.82
C MET A 87 -2.61 8.43 4.13
N GLY A 88 -1.70 8.79 3.24
CA GLY A 88 -0.77 9.87 3.50
C GLY A 88 -0.06 10.39 2.26
N SER A 89 0.60 11.52 2.45
CA SER A 89 1.49 12.10 1.45
C SER A 89 2.84 12.39 2.09
N THR A 90 3.91 11.96 1.44
CA THR A 90 5.28 12.13 1.91
C THR A 90 6.13 12.70 0.77
N SER A 91 7.06 13.58 1.10
CA SER A 91 8.10 14.04 0.17
C SER A 91 9.44 13.36 0.49
N GLY A 92 10.19 13.00 -0.55
CA GLY A 92 11.60 12.64 -0.40
C GLY A 92 12.49 13.88 -0.23
N ASP A 93 13.81 13.66 -0.18
CA ASP A 93 14.83 14.71 -0.05
C ASP A 93 14.87 15.70 -1.23
N ASP A 94 14.23 15.37 -2.35
CA ASP A 94 14.13 16.16 -3.59
C ASP A 94 12.82 16.97 -3.70
N ASP A 95 12.05 17.07 -2.61
CA ASP A 95 10.72 17.67 -2.55
C ASP A 95 9.70 17.01 -3.52
N VAL A 96 9.97 15.80 -4.02
CA VAL A 96 9.02 15.05 -4.84
C VAL A 96 8.00 14.37 -3.94
N TRP A 97 6.78 14.90 -3.99
CA TRP A 97 5.63 14.36 -3.27
C TRP A 97 5.11 13.09 -3.90
N HIS A 98 4.84 12.10 -3.07
CA HIS A 98 4.02 10.95 -3.40
C HIS A 98 2.91 10.80 -2.38
N SER A 99 1.84 10.16 -2.81
CA SER A 99 0.67 9.84 -2.02
C SER A 99 0.42 8.35 -2.10
N ASP A 100 -0.07 7.78 -1.02
CA ASP A 100 -0.49 6.39 -0.97
C ASP A 100 -1.78 6.20 -0.15
N VAL A 101 -2.44 5.08 -0.43
CA VAL A 101 -3.54 4.55 0.36
C VAL A 101 -3.32 3.06 0.50
N ILE A 102 -3.37 2.57 1.74
CA ILE A 102 -3.22 1.18 2.10
C ILE A 102 -4.46 0.76 2.89
N GLY A 103 -5.00 -0.40 2.57
CA GLY A 103 -6.22 -0.87 3.20
C GLY A 103 -6.40 -2.37 3.19
N ARG A 104 -7.45 -2.82 3.89
CA ARG A 104 -7.88 -4.22 3.89
C ARG A 104 -9.01 -4.41 2.87
N ALA A 105 -9.03 -5.57 2.23
CA ALA A 105 -10.06 -5.95 1.26
C ALA A 105 -10.87 -7.14 1.79
N GLY A 106 -12.19 -7.03 1.70
CA GLY A 106 -13.10 -8.14 1.97
C GLY A 106 -12.93 -9.28 0.95
N PRO A 107 -13.28 -10.53 1.33
CA PRO A 107 -13.04 -11.71 0.49
C PRO A 107 -13.74 -11.73 -0.88
N SER A 108 -14.77 -10.93 -1.11
CA SER A 108 -15.47 -10.83 -2.41
C SER A 108 -15.01 -9.64 -3.26
N VAL A 109 -14.05 -8.85 -2.78
CA VAL A 109 -13.46 -7.73 -3.54
C VAL A 109 -12.54 -8.28 -4.62
N THR A 110 -12.82 -7.93 -5.87
CA THR A 110 -12.04 -8.35 -7.05
C THR A 110 -11.10 -7.25 -7.55
N GLY A 111 -11.27 -6.02 -7.08
CA GLY A 111 -10.41 -4.89 -7.44
C GLY A 111 -10.76 -3.65 -6.65
N VAL A 112 -9.81 -2.72 -6.57
CA VAL A 112 -10.00 -1.40 -5.95
C VAL A 112 -9.36 -0.37 -6.87
N ASP A 113 -10.08 0.72 -7.10
CA ASP A 113 -9.63 1.87 -7.87
C ASP A 113 -9.70 3.13 -6.99
N VAL A 114 -8.69 3.98 -7.08
CA VAL A 114 -8.62 5.28 -6.39
C VAL A 114 -8.85 6.38 -7.42
N VAL A 115 -9.92 7.15 -7.25
CA VAL A 115 -10.22 8.29 -8.12
C VAL A 115 -9.69 9.56 -7.46
N LEU A 116 -8.76 10.20 -8.16
CA LEU A 116 -8.09 11.42 -7.71
C LEU A 116 -8.96 12.66 -7.95
N PRO A 117 -8.79 13.71 -7.12
CA PRO A 117 -9.59 14.94 -7.25
C PRO A 117 -9.18 15.79 -8.47
N ASP A 118 -8.01 15.53 -9.05
CA ASP A 118 -7.37 16.30 -10.13
C ASP A 118 -7.94 15.96 -11.53
N GLY A 119 -9.26 16.11 -11.68
CA GLY A 119 -9.94 15.82 -12.94
C GLY A 119 -10.41 14.37 -13.08
N GLY A 120 -10.43 13.61 -11.98
CA GLY A 120 -11.04 12.29 -11.92
C GLY A 120 -10.15 11.17 -12.47
N ARG A 121 -8.83 11.38 -12.51
CA ARG A 121 -7.88 10.33 -12.88
C ARG A 121 -8.04 9.13 -11.95
N THR A 122 -8.19 7.95 -12.54
CA THR A 122 -8.31 6.70 -11.80
C THR A 122 -6.98 5.99 -11.70
N ILE A 123 -6.68 5.52 -10.50
CA ILE A 123 -5.48 4.78 -10.14
C ILE A 123 -5.90 3.39 -9.70
N GLN A 124 -5.56 2.37 -10.48
CA GLN A 124 -5.86 0.99 -10.13
C GLN A 124 -4.93 0.50 -9.00
N ALA A 125 -5.51 0.02 -7.91
CA ALA A 125 -4.78 -0.56 -6.79
C ALA A 125 -4.34 -1.99 -7.11
N SER A 126 -3.25 -2.41 -6.48
CA SER A 126 -2.94 -3.83 -6.36
C SER A 126 -3.73 -4.44 -5.22
N THR A 127 -4.18 -5.69 -5.36
CA THR A 127 -4.84 -6.45 -4.30
C THR A 127 -4.15 -7.81 -4.12
N SER A 128 -3.91 -8.21 -2.87
CA SER A 128 -3.28 -9.49 -2.54
C SER A 128 -3.40 -9.79 -1.05
N ALA A 129 -3.58 -11.06 -0.67
CA ALA A 129 -3.58 -11.50 0.73
C ALA A 129 -4.51 -10.70 1.68
N GLY A 130 -5.68 -10.27 1.17
CA GLY A 130 -6.64 -9.45 1.93
C GLY A 130 -6.22 -7.99 2.13
N TRP A 131 -5.17 -7.55 1.44
CA TRP A 131 -4.69 -6.17 1.39
C TRP A 131 -4.95 -5.57 0.01
N TRP A 132 -5.11 -4.25 -0.02
CA TRP A 132 -5.02 -3.45 -1.22
C TRP A 132 -4.13 -2.23 -0.98
N ALA A 133 -3.44 -1.78 -2.02
CA ALA A 133 -2.68 -0.55 -1.96
C ALA A 133 -2.55 0.11 -3.33
N ALA A 134 -2.46 1.44 -3.32
CA ALA A 134 -2.17 2.26 -4.48
C ALA A 134 -1.29 3.44 -4.05
N TRP A 135 -0.35 3.83 -4.89
CA TRP A 135 0.38 5.09 -4.76
C TRP A 135 0.35 5.92 -6.05
N TRP A 136 0.63 7.21 -5.96
CA TRP A 136 0.76 8.10 -7.11
C TRP A 136 1.63 9.33 -6.80
N PRO A 137 2.22 9.98 -7.83
CA PRO A 137 2.89 11.26 -7.65
C PRO A 137 1.91 12.38 -7.26
N GLY A 138 2.26 13.19 -6.26
CA GLY A 138 1.48 14.32 -5.75
C GLY A 138 1.15 14.20 -4.26
N HIS A 139 0.46 15.21 -3.71
CA HIS A 139 0.18 15.38 -2.28
C HIS A 139 -1.32 15.28 -1.94
N GLN A 140 -2.11 14.60 -2.78
CA GLN A 140 -3.57 14.58 -2.69
C GLN A 140 -4.11 13.69 -1.55
N ALA A 141 -3.35 12.71 -1.05
CA ALA A 141 -3.83 11.79 -0.01
C ALA A 141 -3.84 12.39 1.41
N GLY A 142 -3.15 13.50 1.66
CA GLY A 142 -3.10 14.13 2.99
C GLY A 142 -4.38 14.87 3.43
N GLN A 143 -5.46 14.84 2.64
CA GLN A 143 -6.69 15.59 2.89
C GLN A 143 -7.89 14.64 3.04
N ALA A 144 -8.75 14.89 4.03
CA ALA A 144 -9.96 14.11 4.25
C ALA A 144 -10.87 14.16 3.00
N ASP A 145 -11.35 12.99 2.55
CA ASP A 145 -12.21 12.84 1.37
C ASP A 145 -11.65 13.40 0.06
N ALA A 146 -10.32 13.57 -0.02
CA ALA A 146 -9.69 14.05 -1.23
C ALA A 146 -9.76 13.05 -2.38
N VAL A 147 -9.80 11.75 -2.09
CA VAL A 147 -9.96 10.69 -3.08
C VAL A 147 -11.27 9.95 -2.90
N ARG A 148 -11.74 9.30 -3.97
CA ARG A 148 -12.85 8.34 -3.89
C ARG A 148 -12.34 6.94 -4.14
N ILE A 149 -12.94 5.97 -3.47
CA ILE A 149 -12.58 4.56 -3.62
C ILE A 149 -13.70 3.85 -4.37
N ILE A 150 -13.37 3.22 -5.51
CA ILE A 150 -14.29 2.33 -6.21
C ILE A 150 -13.90 0.90 -5.84
N VAL A 151 -14.85 0.17 -5.25
CA VAL A 151 -14.70 -1.25 -4.92
C VAL A 151 -15.39 -2.06 -6.00
N HIS A 152 -14.67 -2.99 -6.59
CA HIS A 152 -15.19 -3.91 -7.59
C HIS A 152 -15.45 -5.28 -6.97
N THR A 153 -16.57 -5.88 -7.31
CA THR A 153 -16.95 -7.25 -6.96
C THR A 153 -17.45 -7.97 -8.21
N ALA A 154 -17.73 -9.27 -8.10
CA ALA A 154 -18.39 -10.03 -9.17
C ALA A 154 -19.81 -9.52 -9.51
N THR A 155 -20.46 -8.81 -8.58
CA THR A 155 -21.86 -8.34 -8.72
C THR A 155 -21.96 -6.88 -9.16
N GLY A 156 -20.86 -6.12 -9.16
CA GLY A 156 -20.84 -4.75 -9.62
C GLY A 156 -19.72 -3.92 -9.00
N SER A 157 -19.93 -2.61 -8.93
CA SER A 157 -18.97 -1.69 -8.32
C SER A 157 -19.69 -0.64 -7.49
N ARG A 158 -19.07 -0.21 -6.39
CA ARG A 158 -19.58 0.85 -5.50
C ARG A 158 -18.50 1.89 -5.26
N THR A 159 -18.90 3.15 -5.21
CA THR A 159 -18.00 4.29 -4.95
C THR A 159 -18.22 4.80 -3.53
N TYR A 160 -17.12 5.03 -2.82
CA TYR A 160 -17.09 5.49 -1.44
C TYR A 160 -16.25 6.77 -1.32
N ARG A 161 -16.61 7.62 -0.35
CA ARG A 161 -15.67 8.61 0.19
C ARG A 161 -14.79 7.92 1.22
N THR A 162 -13.61 8.47 1.47
CA THR A 162 -12.69 7.89 2.45
C THR A 162 -13.27 7.88 3.86
N GLY A 163 -14.06 8.87 4.24
CA GLY A 163 -14.71 8.94 5.55
C GLY A 163 -15.89 7.98 5.74
N ASP A 164 -16.33 7.29 4.69
CA ASP A 164 -17.37 6.27 4.75
C ASP A 164 -16.81 4.84 4.96
N LEU A 165 -15.47 4.70 5.04
CA LEU A 165 -14.72 3.42 5.05
C LEU A 165 -14.01 3.13 6.37
#